data_AF-A0A5C6EBG0-F1
#
_entry.id   AF-A0A5C6EBG0-F1
#
_cell.length_a   1.000
_cell.length_b   1.000
_cell.length_c   1.000
_cell.angle_alpha   90.00
_cell.angle_beta   90.00
_cell.angle_gamma   90.00
#
_symmetry.space_group_name_H-M   'P 1'
#
loop_
_entity.id
_entity.type
_entity.pdbx_description
1 polymer ?
#
loop_
_entity_poly.entity_id
_entity_poly.type
_entity_poly.pdbx_seq_one_letter_code
_entity_poly.pdbx_strand_id
1 'polypeptide(L)'
;MVHGFAKTPRYVLKDGLHPASPIVLLAATDAELTVVFGFSDKPEYDTFLNARSQALTPYPLVRGYLQNQIDLDVDLLRLIVLDASDPEQEVLDAATFENVLAAFQTDSDSVSVTHQLIRDAASQGYRIQEIANATPEKVVS
;
A
#
# COMPACT_ATOMS: atom_id res chain seq x y z
N MET A 1 -12.05 -13.20 -7.55
CA MET A 1 -11.39 -11.98 -8.05
C MET A 1 -9.90 -12.24 -8.04
N VAL A 2 -9.18 -11.79 -9.06
CA VAL A 2 -7.76 -12.14 -9.29
C VAL A 2 -6.92 -11.47 -8.20
N HIS A 3 -6.50 -12.22 -7.18
CA HIS A 3 -5.48 -11.76 -6.24
C HIS A 3 -4.16 -11.71 -6.99
N GLY A 4 -3.77 -10.52 -7.43
CA GLY A 4 -2.50 -10.34 -8.12
C GLY A 4 -2.27 -8.93 -8.63
N PHE A 5 -3.32 -8.19 -9.00
CA PHE A 5 -3.19 -6.83 -9.51
C PHE A 5 -4.31 -5.91 -9.00
N ALA A 6 -3.96 -4.67 -8.70
CA ALA A 6 -4.89 -3.59 -8.39
C ALA A 6 -4.59 -2.37 -9.26
N LYS A 7 -5.46 -1.35 -9.25
CA LYS A 7 -5.19 -0.10 -9.97
C LYS A 7 -3.96 0.59 -9.40
N THR A 8 -3.16 1.22 -10.26
CA THR A 8 -1.98 1.98 -9.83
C THR A 8 -2.42 3.20 -9.00
N PRO A 9 -1.97 3.34 -7.73
CA PRO A 9 -2.37 4.45 -6.88
C PRO A 9 -1.74 5.75 -7.39
N ARG A 10 -2.55 6.82 -7.46
CA ARG A 10 -2.16 8.17 -7.92
C ARG A 10 -2.16 9.20 -6.79
N TYR A 11 -2.75 8.87 -5.65
CA TYR A 11 -2.85 9.73 -4.48
C TYR A 11 -2.45 8.96 -3.23
N VAL A 12 -1.76 9.60 -2.29
CA VAL A 12 -1.63 9.13 -0.89
C VAL A 12 -2.37 10.06 0.03
N LEU A 13 -2.80 9.55 1.17
CA LEU A 13 -3.40 10.38 2.21
C LEU A 13 -2.35 10.92 3.16
N LYS A 14 -2.55 12.17 3.56
CA LYS A 14 -1.80 12.81 4.64
C LYS A 14 -2.75 13.27 5.75
N ASP A 15 -2.32 13.05 6.97
CA ASP A 15 -2.87 13.65 8.18
C ASP A 15 -1.92 14.79 8.60
N GLY A 16 -2.27 16.01 8.18
CA GLY A 16 -1.37 17.17 8.28
C GLY A 16 -0.09 16.99 7.46
N LEU A 17 1.07 16.92 8.14
CA LEU A 17 2.38 16.77 7.50
C LEU A 17 2.82 15.30 7.35
N HIS A 18 2.12 14.36 7.99
CA HIS A 18 2.50 12.95 8.02
C HIS A 18 1.60 12.13 7.09
N PRO A 19 2.16 11.13 6.36
CA PRO A 19 1.33 10.18 5.63
C PRO A 19 0.36 9.46 6.57
N ALA A 20 -0.88 9.31 6.14
CA ALA A 20 -1.85 8.50 6.88
C ALA A 20 -1.50 7.03 6.70
N SER A 21 -1.39 6.33 7.83
CA SER A 21 -0.93 4.95 7.91
C SER A 21 -1.94 4.09 8.68
N PRO A 22 -2.19 2.83 8.28
CA PRO A 22 -2.86 1.88 9.15
C PRO A 22 -1.99 1.56 10.37
N ILE A 23 -2.62 1.21 11.48
CA ILE A 23 -1.89 0.71 12.66
C ILE A 23 -1.37 -0.68 12.31
N VAL A 24 -0.05 -0.84 12.18
CA VAL A 24 0.58 -2.15 11.89
C VAL A 24 1.20 -2.73 13.15
N LEU A 25 0.99 -4.03 13.37
CA LEU A 25 1.59 -4.81 14.43
C LEU A 25 2.94 -5.33 13.95
N LEU A 26 4.02 -4.65 14.33
CA LEU A 26 5.38 -5.11 14.06
C LEU A 26 5.77 -6.20 15.07
N ALA A 27 6.34 -7.30 14.58
CA ALA A 27 7.06 -8.21 15.44
C ALA A 27 8.38 -7.53 15.88
N ALA A 28 8.82 -7.78 17.12
CA ALA A 28 9.98 -7.09 17.74
C ALA A 28 11.34 -7.24 17.00
N THR A 29 11.37 -7.97 15.89
CA THR A 29 12.56 -8.27 15.07
C THR A 29 12.40 -7.85 13.61
N ASP A 30 11.24 -7.31 13.22
CA ASP A 30 11.00 -6.90 11.84
C ASP A 30 11.66 -5.55 11.54
N ALA A 31 12.15 -5.44 10.31
CA ALA A 31 12.73 -4.23 9.76
C ALA A 31 11.78 -3.04 9.96
N GLU A 32 12.35 -1.83 10.04
CA GLU A 32 11.54 -0.63 10.02
C GLU A 32 10.61 -0.69 8.78
N LEU A 33 9.34 -0.34 8.97
CA LEU A 33 8.31 -0.49 7.96
C LEU A 33 7.56 0.83 7.87
N THR A 34 7.26 1.24 6.64
CA THR A 34 6.32 2.33 6.36
C THR A 34 5.17 1.80 5.53
N VAL A 35 3.94 2.00 6.01
CA VAL A 35 2.73 1.72 5.24
C VAL A 35 1.93 2.99 5.08
N VAL A 36 1.44 3.28 3.87
CA VAL A 36 0.60 4.47 3.61
C VAL A 36 -0.63 4.07 2.82
N PHE A 37 -1.75 4.79 3.02
CA PHE A 37 -2.93 4.60 2.20
C PHE A 37 -2.77 5.29 0.84
N GLY A 38 -2.96 4.53 -0.24
CA GLY A 38 -2.92 4.97 -1.63
C GLY A 38 -4.23 4.72 -2.37
N PHE A 39 -4.57 5.64 -3.27
CA PHE A 39 -5.82 5.65 -4.02
C PHE A 39 -5.55 5.91 -5.50
N SER A 40 -6.19 5.14 -6.37
CA SER A 40 -6.07 5.26 -7.82
C SER A 40 -6.86 6.44 -8.36
N ASP A 41 -8.07 6.66 -7.86
CA ASP A 41 -8.92 7.79 -8.23
C ASP A 41 -9.73 8.40 -7.07
N LYS A 42 -10.40 9.50 -7.39
CA LYS A 42 -11.16 10.31 -6.44
C LYS A 42 -12.34 9.56 -5.79
N PRO A 43 -13.14 8.75 -6.50
CA PRO A 43 -14.26 8.03 -5.90
C PRO A 43 -13.85 7.09 -4.76
N GLU A 44 -12.72 6.40 -4.91
CA GLU A 44 -12.15 5.46 -3.96
C GLU A 44 -11.69 6.21 -2.71
N TYR A 45 -10.99 7.33 -2.91
CA TYR A 45 -10.62 8.25 -1.85
C TYR A 45 -11.85 8.83 -1.11
N ASP A 46 -12.85 9.31 -1.84
CA ASP A 46 -14.06 9.89 -1.25
C ASP A 46 -14.83 8.83 -0.44
N THR A 47 -14.83 7.57 -0.90
CA THR A 47 -15.43 6.43 -0.17
C THR A 47 -14.72 6.21 1.15
N PHE A 48 -13.39 6.15 1.15
CA PHE A 48 -12.59 6.00 2.36
C PHE A 48 -12.78 7.16 3.34
N LEU A 49 -12.85 8.40 2.84
CA LEU A 49 -13.15 9.56 3.68
C LEU A 49 -14.54 9.50 4.29
N ASN A 50 -15.55 9.05 3.57
CA ASN A 50 -16.89 8.96 4.14
C ASN A 50 -16.97 7.94 5.28
N ALA A 51 -16.13 6.90 5.25
CA ALA A 51 -15.97 5.96 6.35
C ALA A 51 -15.23 6.57 7.57
N ARG A 52 -14.41 7.61 7.36
CA ARG A 52 -13.57 8.22 8.39
C ARG A 52 -13.95 9.68 8.65
N SER A 53 -14.45 10.00 9.84
CA SER A 53 -14.78 11.38 10.25
C SER A 53 -13.56 12.34 10.42
N GLN A 54 -12.42 12.05 9.78
CA GLN A 54 -11.17 12.80 9.90
C GLN A 54 -10.82 13.52 8.59
N ALA A 55 -10.35 14.77 8.69
CA ALA A 55 -9.97 15.59 7.55
C ALA A 55 -8.61 15.16 6.97
N LEU A 56 -8.59 14.13 6.13
CA LEU A 56 -7.39 13.72 5.39
C LEU A 56 -7.31 14.43 4.05
N THR A 57 -6.12 14.90 3.70
CA THR A 57 -5.89 15.60 2.44
C THR A 57 -5.26 14.65 1.43
N PRO A 58 -5.77 14.56 0.19
CA PRO A 58 -5.17 13.73 -0.83
C PRO A 58 -3.94 14.45 -1.37
N TYR A 59 -2.83 13.73 -1.45
CA TYR A 59 -1.57 14.25 -1.96
C TYR A 59 -1.15 13.46 -3.18
N PRO A 60 -0.86 14.10 -4.33
CA PRO A 60 -0.50 13.37 -5.54
C PRO A 60 0.78 12.56 -5.34
N LEU A 61 0.70 11.28 -5.67
CA LEU A 61 1.86 10.42 -5.82
C LEU A 61 2.57 10.80 -7.11
N VAL A 62 3.77 11.32 -6.97
CA VAL A 62 4.64 11.64 -8.10
C VAL A 62 5.83 10.70 -8.12
N ARG A 63 6.27 10.32 -9.32
CA ARG A 63 7.45 9.46 -9.53
C ARG A 63 8.65 9.88 -8.68
N GLY A 64 8.94 11.18 -8.64
CA GLY A 64 10.07 11.71 -7.86
C GLY A 64 9.91 11.53 -6.35
N TYR A 65 8.68 11.54 -5.81
CA TYR A 65 8.47 11.28 -4.39
C TYR A 65 8.77 9.81 -4.07
N LEU A 66 8.24 8.87 -4.86
CA LEU A 66 8.49 7.44 -4.67
C LEU A 66 9.98 7.11 -4.77
N GLN A 67 10.65 7.62 -5.82
CA GLN A 67 12.09 7.43 -5.99
C GLN A 67 12.88 7.97 -4.80
N ASN A 68 12.61 9.21 -4.38
CA ASN A 68 13.29 9.80 -3.22
C ASN A 68 13.05 9.00 -1.94
N GLN A 69 11.84 8.45 -1.73
CA GLN A 69 11.58 7.62 -0.57
C GLN A 69 12.37 6.32 -0.62
N ILE A 70 12.42 5.65 -1.78
CA ILE A 70 13.19 4.41 -1.97
C ILE A 70 14.69 4.65 -1.71
N ASP A 71 15.24 5.75 -2.23
CA ASP A 71 16.68 6.05 -2.15
C ASP A 71 17.14 6.46 -0.73
N LEU A 72 16.22 6.89 0.15
CA LEU A 72 16.57 7.38 1.49
C LEU A 72 16.94 6.27 2.47
N ASP A 73 16.35 5.08 2.35
CA ASP A 73 16.62 3.98 3.30
C ASP A 73 16.35 2.62 2.64
N VAL A 74 17.41 1.88 2.32
CA VAL A 74 17.31 0.66 1.52
C VAL A 74 16.78 -0.53 2.33
N ASP A 75 16.90 -0.47 3.66
CA ASP A 75 16.50 -1.55 4.57
C ASP A 75 15.04 -1.41 5.08
N LEU A 76 14.34 -0.35 4.65
CA LEU A 76 12.96 -0.05 5.07
C LEU A 76 11.94 -0.66 4.11
N LEU A 77 11.09 -1.57 4.60
CA LEU A 77 9.96 -2.07 3.80
C LEU A 77 8.91 -0.97 3.65
N ARG A 78 8.63 -0.55 2.42
CA ARG A 78 7.65 0.51 2.11
C ARG A 78 6.48 -0.04 1.31
N LEU A 79 5.29 0.02 1.91
CA LEU A 79 4.06 -0.48 1.32
C LEU A 79 3.05 0.64 1.10
N ILE A 80 2.30 0.53 0.01
CA ILE A 80 1.13 1.35 -0.28
C ILE A 80 -0.08 0.44 -0.25
N VAL A 81 -1.01 0.69 0.65
CA VAL A 81 -2.33 0.07 0.64
C VAL A 81 -3.10 0.60 -0.56
N LEU A 82 -3.76 -0.28 -1.30
CA LEU A 82 -4.37 0.00 -2.59
C LEU A 82 -5.89 0.08 -2.44
N ASP A 83 -6.47 1.26 -2.69
CA ASP A 83 -7.92 1.49 -2.80
C ASP A 83 -8.73 0.91 -1.62
N ALA A 84 -8.23 1.11 -0.39
CA ALA A 84 -8.95 0.73 0.82
C ALA A 84 -10.32 1.41 0.85
N SER A 85 -11.40 0.65 1.01
CA SER A 85 -12.75 1.24 1.11
C SER A 85 -13.06 1.73 2.53
N ASP A 86 -12.44 1.10 3.54
CA ASP A 86 -12.59 1.42 4.95
C ASP A 86 -11.24 1.24 5.67
N PRO A 87 -10.83 2.15 6.58
CA PRO A 87 -9.61 2.00 7.37
C PRO A 87 -9.59 0.76 8.29
N GLU A 88 -10.75 0.17 8.55
CA GLU A 88 -10.98 -0.99 9.41
C GLU A 88 -11.34 -2.27 8.64
N GLN A 89 -11.26 -2.24 7.30
CA GLN A 89 -11.50 -3.38 6.43
C GLN A 89 -10.65 -4.59 6.88
N GLU A 90 -11.23 -5.79 6.91
CA GLU A 90 -10.56 -6.99 7.46
C GLU A 90 -9.26 -7.34 6.72
N VAL A 91 -9.24 -7.12 5.41
CA VAL A 91 -8.08 -7.38 4.55
C VAL A 91 -7.83 -6.18 3.66
N LEU A 92 -6.61 -5.66 3.68
CA LEU A 92 -6.17 -4.53 2.86
C LEU A 92 -5.05 -5.01 1.92
N ASP A 93 -5.28 -4.86 0.62
CA ASP A 93 -4.26 -5.20 -0.38
C ASP A 93 -3.19 -4.10 -0.45
N ALA A 94 -1.93 -4.50 -0.61
CA ALA A 94 -0.80 -3.58 -0.66
C ALA A 94 0.23 -3.99 -1.73
N ALA A 95 0.92 -2.98 -2.25
CA ALA A 95 2.07 -3.13 -3.14
C ALA A 95 3.29 -2.41 -2.56
N THR A 96 4.49 -2.84 -2.94
CA THR A 96 5.70 -2.10 -2.58
C THR A 96 5.80 -0.78 -3.35
N PHE A 97 6.54 0.18 -2.79
CA PHE A 97 6.83 1.44 -3.48
C PHE A 97 7.53 1.19 -4.83
N GLU A 98 8.40 0.17 -4.92
CA GLU A 98 9.11 -0.14 -6.17
C GLU A 98 8.14 -0.62 -7.25
N ASN A 99 7.16 -1.46 -6.92
CA ASN A 99 6.17 -1.93 -7.88
C ASN A 99 5.29 -0.80 -8.40
N VAL A 100 4.89 0.13 -7.53
CA VAL A 100 4.11 1.32 -7.93
C VAL A 100 4.97 2.23 -8.81
N LEU A 101 6.25 2.42 -8.47
CA LEU A 101 7.18 3.18 -9.30
C LEU A 101 7.36 2.54 -10.69
N ALA A 102 7.52 1.22 -10.75
CA ALA A 102 7.62 0.47 -12.01
C ALA A 102 6.36 0.62 -12.86
N ALA A 103 5.17 0.58 -12.24
CA ALA A 103 3.91 0.86 -12.92
C ALA A 103 3.88 2.28 -13.50
N PHE A 104 4.38 3.29 -12.78
CA PHE A 104 4.50 4.64 -13.32
C PHE A 104 5.57 4.81 -14.40
N GLN A 105 6.62 4.00 -14.40
CA GLN A 105 7.66 4.05 -15.44
C GLN A 105 7.19 3.40 -16.75
N THR A 106 6.24 2.46 -16.66
CA THR A 106 5.66 1.73 -17.78
C THR A 106 4.30 2.27 -18.23
N ASP A 107 3.84 3.37 -17.62
CA ASP A 107 2.49 3.94 -17.82
C ASP A 107 1.38 2.88 -17.66
N SER A 108 1.58 1.94 -16.72
CA SER A 108 0.63 0.88 -16.40
C SER A 108 -0.46 1.38 -15.45
N ASP A 109 -1.72 1.14 -15.82
CA ASP A 109 -2.88 1.41 -14.97
C ASP A 109 -3.05 0.38 -13.84
N SER A 110 -2.24 -0.68 -13.83
CA SER A 110 -2.26 -1.71 -12.78
C SER A 110 -0.89 -1.95 -12.14
N VAL A 111 -0.90 -2.25 -10.85
CA VAL A 111 0.26 -2.65 -10.05
C VAL A 111 0.03 -4.02 -9.43
N SER A 112 1.09 -4.82 -9.34
CA SER A 112 1.02 -6.12 -8.68
C SER A 112 0.82 -5.96 -7.18
N VAL A 113 -0.19 -6.64 -6.63
CA VAL A 113 -0.37 -6.78 -5.18
C VAL A 113 0.70 -7.74 -4.68
N THR A 114 1.48 -7.32 -3.69
CA THR A 114 2.56 -8.14 -3.12
C THR A 114 2.35 -8.46 -1.65
N HIS A 115 1.50 -7.71 -0.96
CA HIS A 115 1.26 -7.88 0.46
C HIS A 115 -0.22 -7.73 0.77
N GLN A 116 -0.64 -8.35 1.87
CA GLN A 116 -1.92 -8.09 2.50
C GLN A 116 -1.70 -7.69 3.95
N LEU A 117 -2.51 -6.74 4.39
CA LEU A 117 -2.65 -6.35 5.77
C LEU A 117 -3.93 -7.00 6.28
N ILE A 118 -3.79 -7.94 7.21
CA ILE A 118 -4.91 -8.68 7.81
C ILE A 118 -5.18 -8.12 9.20
N ARG A 119 -6.40 -7.63 9.43
CA ARG A 119 -6.78 -7.01 10.70
C ARG A 119 -6.79 -8.04 11.83
N ASP A 120 -6.12 -7.72 12.92
CA ASP A 120 -6.12 -8.48 14.15
C ASP A 120 -7.29 -8.00 15.04
N ALA A 121 -8.30 -8.86 15.22
CA ALA A 121 -9.49 -8.52 15.98
C ALA A 121 -9.22 -8.20 17.46
N ALA A 122 -8.11 -8.69 18.03
CA ALA A 122 -7.77 -8.49 19.43
C ALA A 122 -7.04 -7.15 19.68
N SER A 123 -6.21 -6.72 18.73
CA SER A 123 -5.30 -5.58 18.89
C SER A 123 -5.72 -4.36 18.07
N GLN A 124 -6.75 -4.48 17.23
CA GLN A 124 -7.21 -3.45 16.28
C GLN A 124 -6.14 -2.95 15.29
N GLY A 125 -5.01 -3.64 15.18
CA GLY A 125 -3.95 -3.37 14.21
C GLY A 125 -3.91 -4.42 13.11
N TYR A 126 -3.03 -4.23 12.13
CA TYR A 126 -2.87 -5.12 10.98
C TYR A 126 -1.59 -5.94 11.08
N ARG A 127 -1.67 -7.22 10.72
CA ARG A 127 -0.50 -8.06 10.46
C ARG A 127 -0.22 -8.07 8.97
N ILE A 128 1.04 -7.91 8.60
CA ILE A 128 1.45 -7.98 7.20
C ILE A 128 1.74 -9.42 6.82
N GLN A 129 1.23 -9.81 5.67
CA GLN A 129 1.51 -11.07 5.02
C GLN A 129 1.99 -10.79 3.60
N GLU A 130 3.15 -11.31 3.23
CA GLU A 130 3.58 -11.33 1.84
C GLU A 130 2.71 -12.31 1.05
N ILE A 131 2.18 -11.85 -0.08
CA ILE A 131 1.55 -12.72 -1.06
C ILE A 131 2.68 -13.29 -1.89
N ALA A 132 2.92 -14.60 -1.76
CA ALA A 132 3.80 -15.30 -2.68
C ALA A 132 3.20 -15.18 -4.09
N ASN A 133 3.69 -14.23 -4.88
CA ASN A 133 3.49 -14.27 -6.31
C ASN A 133 4.12 -15.58 -6.76
N ALA A 134 3.30 -16.49 -7.29
CA ALA A 134 3.78 -17.71 -7.89
C ALA A 134 4.80 -17.34 -8.97
N THR A 135 6.08 -17.38 -8.60
CA THR A 135 7.17 -17.45 -9.57
C THR A 135 6.81 -18.61 -10.46
N PRO A 136 6.72 -18.47 -11.80
CA PRO A 136 6.62 -19.65 -12.64
C PRO A 136 7.88 -20.45 -12.38
N GLU A 137 7.75 -21.56 -11.65
CA GLU A 137 8.80 -22.56 -11.51
C GLU A 137 9.29 -22.86 -12.93
N LYS A 138 10.53 -22.45 -13.20
CA LYS A 138 11.20 -22.75 -14.45
C LYS A 138 11.41 -24.25 -14.47
N VAL A 139 10.49 -24.99 -15.10
CA VAL A 139 10.61 -26.42 -15.36
C VAL A 139 11.82 -26.60 -16.28
N VAL A 140 12.97 -26.92 -15.68
CA VAL A 140 14.14 -27.40 -16.43
C VAL A 140 13.86 -28.86 -16.74
N SER A 141 13.58 -29.14 -18.01
CA SER A 141 13.64 -30.49 -18.59
C SER A 141 15.05 -30.79 -19.07
#